data_AF-A0A7W5AQA3-F1
#
_entry.id   AF-A0A7W5AQA3-F1
#
_cell.length_a   1.000
_cell.length_b   1.000
_cell.length_c   1.000
_cell.angle_alpha   90.00
_cell.angle_beta   90.00
_cell.angle_gamma   90.00
#
_symmetry.space_group_name_H-M   'P 1'
#
loop_
_entity.id
_entity.type
_entity.pdbx_description
1 polymer ?
#
loop_
_entity_poly.entity_id
_entity_poly.type
_entity_poly.pdbx_seq_one_letter_code
_entity_poly.pdbx_strand_id
1 'polypeptide(L)'
;MLFGLGAAAKLWPLFILGPILIVALRTGRLRPFFGAFLATGATWLLVNLPVMVFWHESWLRFFRLNSERPVDWGTFWYIGRYLDGKWNAGTVGDQGPFQWLSDHIPTLNYLSYALFGLSCVGILLLGLLAPRRPRISQLAFLVVAAFLIFSKVWSQQYVLWLLPLIALARPKWGAVIAWSLAEVAYLAAFYAELIGAGGKTVIPEGTFVLASTFRLVTVAVLFFLVAREIWRPELDDVRRSYGGADPDAGKLDGPEAPWLTGFRGYFRMGPSQEAPVLPDEPSPAVQLR
;
A
#
# COMPACT_ATOMS: atom_id res chain seq x y z
N MET A 1 -19.79 5.98 0.33
CA MET A 1 -20.23 6.65 -0.93
C MET A 1 -19.04 7.02 -1.80
N LEU A 2 -18.20 8.00 -1.45
CA LEU A 2 -17.06 8.42 -2.29
C LEU A 2 -16.10 7.26 -2.62
N PHE A 3 -15.76 6.41 -1.66
CA PHE A 3 -14.97 5.20 -1.93
C PHE A 3 -15.66 4.23 -2.89
N GLY A 4 -16.99 4.15 -2.88
CA GLY A 4 -17.75 3.27 -3.78
C GLY A 4 -17.81 3.81 -5.21
N LEU A 5 -17.97 5.13 -5.37
CA LEU A 5 -17.84 5.81 -6.67
C LEU A 5 -16.42 5.67 -7.22
N GLY A 6 -15.42 5.91 -6.36
CA GLY A 6 -14.01 5.71 -6.71
C GLY A 6 -13.73 4.27 -7.13
N ALA A 7 -14.20 3.29 -6.36
CA ALA A 7 -14.09 1.86 -6.66
C ALA A 7 -14.75 1.47 -7.98
N ALA A 8 -15.86 2.12 -8.33
CA ALA A 8 -16.54 1.91 -9.61
C ALA A 8 -15.72 2.44 -10.79
N ALA A 9 -15.01 3.56 -10.62
CA ALA A 9 -14.08 4.07 -11.63
C ALA A 9 -12.78 3.25 -11.69
N LYS A 10 -12.25 2.82 -10.53
CA LYS A 10 -11.05 2.01 -10.41
C LYS A 10 -10.99 1.36 -9.03
N LEU A 11 -10.54 0.11 -8.92
CA LEU A 11 -10.62 -0.64 -7.66
C LEU A 11 -9.72 -0.13 -6.50
N TRP A 12 -8.69 0.68 -6.78
CA TRP A 12 -7.69 1.07 -5.77
C TRP A 12 -8.22 1.81 -4.53
N PRO A 13 -9.29 2.64 -4.57
CA PRO A 13 -9.83 3.29 -3.37
C PRO A 13 -10.36 2.30 -2.34
N LEU A 14 -10.67 1.04 -2.74
CA LEU A 14 -11.02 -0.03 -1.80
C LEU A 14 -9.85 -0.40 -0.89
N PHE A 15 -8.61 -0.20 -1.34
CA PHE A 15 -7.42 -0.45 -0.51
C PHE A 15 -7.39 0.42 0.74
N ILE A 16 -8.06 1.57 0.75
CA ILE A 16 -8.14 2.49 1.90
C ILE A 16 -9.02 1.92 3.02
N LEU A 17 -9.93 0.97 2.71
CA LEU A 17 -10.75 0.32 3.74
C LEU A 17 -9.90 -0.51 4.72
N GLY A 18 -8.79 -1.10 4.27
CA GLY A 18 -7.84 -1.82 5.13
C GLY A 18 -7.23 -0.93 6.23
N PRO A 19 -6.58 0.20 5.89
CA PRO A 19 -6.14 1.22 6.84
C PRO A 19 -7.21 1.67 7.83
N ILE A 20 -8.44 1.92 7.37
CA ILE A 20 -9.56 2.31 8.23
C ILE A 20 -9.90 1.17 9.20
N LEU A 21 -9.92 -0.08 8.73
CA LEU A 21 -10.15 -1.26 9.58
C LEU A 21 -9.07 -1.38 10.67
N ILE A 22 -7.79 -1.19 10.34
CA ILE A 22 -6.68 -1.24 11.31
C ILE A 22 -6.92 -0.23 12.44
N VAL A 23 -7.24 1.01 12.10
CA VAL A 23 -7.51 2.09 13.08
C VAL A 23 -8.80 1.80 13.87
N ALA A 24 -9.84 1.26 13.23
CA ALA A 24 -11.08 0.88 13.88
C ALA A 24 -10.90 -0.28 14.87
N LEU A 25 -10.07 -1.28 14.55
CA LEU A 25 -9.68 -2.37 15.45
C LEU A 25 -8.94 -1.81 16.66
N ARG A 26 -7.99 -0.91 16.41
CA ARG A 26 -7.15 -0.29 17.45
C ARG A 26 -7.95 0.55 18.44
N THR A 27 -9.04 1.17 17.99
CA THR A 27 -9.91 2.04 18.80
C THR A 27 -11.18 1.33 19.28
N GLY A 28 -11.42 0.09 18.84
CA GLY A 28 -12.66 -0.65 19.13
C GLY A 28 -13.91 -0.09 18.43
N ARG A 29 -13.76 0.92 17.57
CA ARG A 29 -14.87 1.62 16.89
C ARG A 29 -15.21 0.97 15.56
N LEU A 30 -15.69 -0.27 15.60
CA LEU A 30 -16.07 -1.01 14.39
C LEU A 30 -17.38 -0.53 13.76
N ARG A 31 -18.29 0.09 14.51
CA ARG A 31 -19.57 0.59 13.99
C ARG A 31 -19.38 1.63 12.86
N PRO A 32 -18.60 2.72 13.04
CA PRO A 32 -18.30 3.64 11.94
C PRO A 32 -17.65 2.95 10.72
N PHE A 33 -16.75 1.99 10.95
CA PHE A 33 -16.12 1.23 9.87
C PHE A 33 -17.15 0.44 9.05
N PHE A 34 -18.01 -0.35 9.70
CA PHE A 34 -19.03 -1.13 8.99
C PHE A 34 -20.02 -0.24 8.25
N GLY A 35 -20.38 0.92 8.81
CA GLY A 35 -21.19 1.91 8.10
C GLY A 35 -20.50 2.40 6.81
N ALA A 36 -19.21 2.72 6.87
CA ALA A 36 -18.43 3.12 5.70
C ALA A 36 -18.24 1.98 4.68
N PHE A 37 -17.99 0.76 5.15
CA PHE A 37 -17.84 -0.45 4.34
C PHE A 37 -19.13 -0.77 3.58
N LEU A 38 -20.27 -0.84 4.28
CA LEU A 38 -21.58 -1.12 3.68
C LEU A 38 -21.98 -0.01 2.72
N ALA A 39 -21.80 1.27 3.08
CA ALA A 39 -22.08 2.38 2.17
C ALA A 39 -21.18 2.35 0.93
N THR A 40 -19.95 1.87 1.04
CA THR A 40 -19.02 1.70 -0.09
C THR A 40 -19.48 0.57 -1.01
N GLY A 41 -19.78 -0.61 -0.44
CA GLY A 41 -20.28 -1.77 -1.18
C GLY A 41 -21.62 -1.49 -1.86
N ALA A 42 -22.57 -0.87 -1.16
CA ALA A 42 -23.86 -0.48 -1.73
C ALA A 42 -23.71 0.53 -2.87
N THR A 43 -22.87 1.55 -2.71
CA THR A 43 -22.63 2.53 -3.80
C THR A 43 -21.96 1.87 -5.01
N TRP A 44 -20.93 1.06 -4.78
CA TRP A 44 -20.24 0.33 -5.86
C TRP A 44 -21.20 -0.60 -6.60
N LEU A 45 -22.03 -1.35 -5.87
CA LEU A 45 -23.02 -2.24 -6.44
C LEU A 45 -24.06 -1.45 -7.25
N LEU A 46 -24.65 -0.39 -6.69
CA LEU A 46 -25.65 0.43 -7.40
C LEU A 46 -25.12 0.99 -8.73
N VAL A 47 -23.85 1.42 -8.77
CA VAL A 47 -23.24 1.96 -9.98
C VAL A 47 -22.95 0.86 -11.01
N ASN A 48 -22.44 -0.30 -10.58
CA ASN A 48 -21.97 -1.33 -11.51
C ASN A 48 -23.05 -2.38 -11.84
N LEU A 49 -24.08 -2.54 -11.02
CA LEU A 49 -25.12 -3.57 -11.18
C LEU A 49 -25.85 -3.48 -12.53
N PRO A 50 -26.23 -2.29 -13.05
CA PRO A 50 -26.80 -2.19 -14.38
C PRO A 50 -25.87 -2.76 -15.45
N VAL A 51 -24.56 -2.48 -15.34
CA VAL A 51 -23.55 -2.99 -16.27
C VAL A 51 -23.39 -4.50 -16.15
N MET A 52 -23.35 -5.02 -14.92
CA MET A 52 -23.26 -6.46 -14.63
C MET A 52 -24.43 -7.26 -15.20
N VAL A 53 -25.64 -6.71 -15.18
CA VAL A 53 -26.87 -7.39 -15.61
C VAL A 53 -27.10 -7.24 -17.10
N PHE A 54 -27.03 -6.03 -17.64
CA PHE A 54 -27.36 -5.77 -19.05
C PHE A 54 -26.20 -6.06 -20.00
N TRP A 55 -24.95 -5.99 -19.53
CA TRP A 55 -23.74 -6.21 -20.34
C TRP A 55 -22.74 -7.14 -19.67
N HIS A 56 -23.23 -8.30 -19.23
CA HIS A 56 -22.48 -9.29 -18.46
C HIS A 56 -21.14 -9.70 -19.09
N GLU A 57 -21.13 -10.02 -20.38
CA GLU A 57 -19.90 -10.41 -21.10
C GLU A 57 -18.87 -9.28 -21.12
N SER A 58 -19.32 -8.04 -21.36
CA SER A 58 -18.44 -6.86 -21.32
C SER A 58 -17.90 -6.62 -19.91
N TRP A 59 -18.71 -6.85 -18.89
CA TRP A 59 -18.29 -6.79 -17.49
C TRP A 59 -17.21 -7.83 -17.17
N LEU A 60 -17.41 -9.10 -17.54
CA LEU A 60 -16.43 -10.17 -17.33
C LEU A 60 -15.13 -9.97 -18.11
N ARG A 61 -15.20 -9.32 -19.28
CA ARG A 61 -14.02 -8.99 -20.09
C ARG A 61 -13.00 -8.15 -19.32
N PHE A 62 -13.44 -7.25 -18.44
CA PHE A 62 -12.53 -6.49 -17.57
C PHE A 62 -11.68 -7.41 -16.69
N PHE A 63 -12.29 -8.41 -16.06
CA PHE A 63 -11.57 -9.34 -15.17
C PHE A 63 -10.63 -10.25 -15.97
N ARG A 64 -11.10 -10.77 -17.12
CA ARG A 64 -10.28 -11.61 -18.01
C ARG A 64 -9.02 -10.88 -18.47
N LEU A 65 -9.17 -9.63 -18.93
CA LEU A 65 -8.04 -8.80 -19.37
C LEU A 65 -7.05 -8.50 -18.24
N ASN A 66 -7.50 -8.35 -16.99
CA ASN A 66 -6.60 -8.18 -15.86
C ASN A 66 -5.85 -9.48 -15.52
N SER A 67 -6.54 -10.62 -15.57
CA SER A 67 -5.95 -11.93 -15.27
C SER A 67 -4.91 -12.36 -16.32
N GLU A 68 -5.20 -12.17 -17.60
CA GLU A 68 -4.37 -12.58 -18.74
C GLU A 68 -3.25 -11.57 -19.06
N ARG A 69 -3.24 -10.39 -18.42
CA ARG A 69 -2.26 -9.34 -18.72
C ARG A 69 -0.83 -9.82 -18.50
N PRO A 70 0.10 -9.61 -19.45
CA PRO A 70 1.51 -9.88 -19.23
C PRO A 70 2.12 -8.90 -18.22
N VAL A 71 3.39 -9.12 -17.88
CA VAL A 71 4.16 -8.19 -17.04
C VAL A 71 4.26 -6.84 -17.73
N ASP A 72 3.79 -5.78 -17.06
CA ASP A 72 3.95 -4.41 -17.55
C ASP A 72 5.41 -3.96 -17.41
N TRP A 73 5.82 -3.07 -18.33
CA TRP A 73 7.12 -2.42 -18.28
C TRP A 73 7.34 -1.66 -16.98
N GLY A 74 8.58 -1.68 -16.50
CA GLY A 74 9.01 -0.96 -15.30
C GLY A 74 8.43 -1.43 -13.97
N THR A 75 7.81 -2.61 -13.95
CA THR A 75 7.47 -3.32 -12.71
C THR A 75 8.69 -4.03 -12.14
N PHE A 76 8.60 -4.44 -10.87
CA PHE A 76 9.61 -5.29 -10.22
C PHE A 76 9.91 -6.56 -11.05
N TRP A 77 8.87 -7.19 -11.58
CA TRP A 77 8.95 -8.38 -12.40
C TRP A 77 9.68 -8.15 -13.73
N TYR A 78 9.47 -6.99 -14.36
CA TYR A 78 10.18 -6.61 -15.58
C TYR A 78 11.68 -6.43 -15.32
N ILE A 79 12.04 -5.78 -14.20
CA ILE A 79 13.45 -5.60 -13.80
C ILE A 79 14.10 -6.96 -13.56
N GLY A 80 13.43 -7.87 -12.85
CA GLY A 80 13.92 -9.23 -12.62
C GLY A 80 14.16 -10.01 -13.92
N ARG A 81 13.21 -9.95 -14.87
CA ARG A 81 13.34 -10.57 -16.20
C ARG A 81 14.57 -10.08 -16.97
N TYR A 82 14.85 -8.77 -16.91
CA TYR A 82 16.06 -8.22 -17.54
C TYR A 82 17.35 -8.72 -16.88
N LEU A 83 17.35 -8.88 -15.55
CA LEU A 83 18.50 -9.38 -14.81
C LEU A 83 18.76 -10.87 -15.05
N ASP A 84 17.71 -11.69 -15.20
CA ASP A 84 17.84 -13.11 -15.57
C ASP A 84 18.69 -13.27 -16.84
N GLY A 85 18.36 -12.52 -17.90
CA GLY A 85 19.09 -12.56 -19.17
C GLY A 85 20.53 -12.05 -19.11
N LYS A 86 20.92 -11.35 -18.03
CA LYS A 86 22.31 -10.91 -17.77
C LYS A 86 23.08 -11.90 -16.90
N TRP A 87 22.38 -12.67 -16.06
CA TRP A 87 22.97 -13.58 -15.08
C TRP A 87 23.13 -15.02 -15.59
N ASN A 88 22.54 -15.37 -16.75
CA ASN A 88 22.60 -16.68 -17.43
C ASN A 88 23.69 -17.64 -16.88
N ALA A 89 23.27 -18.61 -16.06
CA ALA A 89 24.12 -19.60 -15.38
C ALA A 89 24.70 -20.69 -16.33
N GLY A 90 24.85 -20.38 -17.62
CA GLY A 90 25.57 -21.23 -18.58
C GLY A 90 24.88 -22.52 -19.02
N THR A 91 23.63 -22.78 -18.62
CA THR A 91 22.85 -23.93 -19.11
C THR A 91 21.95 -23.52 -20.27
N VAL A 92 22.08 -24.24 -21.40
CA VAL A 92 21.27 -24.00 -22.60
C VAL A 92 19.80 -24.26 -22.30
N GLY A 93 18.98 -23.22 -22.34
CA GLY A 93 17.53 -23.29 -22.11
C GLY A 93 17.06 -22.77 -20.74
N ASP A 94 17.98 -22.42 -19.82
CA ASP A 94 17.59 -21.76 -18.58
C ASP A 94 17.35 -20.27 -18.84
N GLN A 95 16.10 -19.85 -18.77
CA GLN A 95 15.69 -18.46 -18.98
C GLN A 95 15.63 -17.65 -17.68
N GLY A 96 15.88 -18.29 -16.53
CA GLY A 96 15.78 -17.69 -15.21
C GLY A 96 14.35 -17.66 -14.63
N PRO A 97 14.23 -17.48 -13.30
CA PRO A 97 12.96 -17.62 -12.59
C PRO A 97 11.94 -16.51 -12.92
N PHE A 98 12.37 -15.27 -13.17
CA PHE A 98 11.48 -14.16 -13.51
C PHE A 98 10.96 -14.26 -14.94
N GLN A 99 11.79 -14.73 -15.89
CA GLN A 99 11.31 -15.01 -17.24
C GLN A 99 10.29 -16.17 -17.23
N TRP A 100 10.58 -17.27 -16.52
CA TRP A 100 9.62 -18.36 -16.37
C TRP A 100 8.28 -17.91 -15.77
N LEU A 101 8.31 -17.06 -14.73
CA LEU A 101 7.10 -16.47 -14.14
C LEU A 101 6.33 -15.59 -15.14
N SER A 102 7.04 -14.84 -15.99
CA SER A 102 6.42 -14.02 -17.04
C SER A 102 5.65 -14.89 -18.05
N ASP A 103 6.15 -16.09 -18.34
CA ASP A 103 5.50 -17.04 -19.26
C ASP A 103 4.36 -17.82 -18.57
N HIS A 104 4.37 -17.91 -17.24
CA HIS A 104 3.36 -18.58 -16.41
C HIS A 104 2.49 -17.59 -15.63
N ILE A 105 1.72 -16.77 -16.38
CA ILE A 105 0.90 -15.68 -15.84
C ILE A 105 -0.01 -16.08 -14.66
N PRO A 106 -0.70 -17.24 -14.64
CA PRO A 106 -1.49 -17.65 -13.48
C PRO A 106 -0.67 -17.78 -12.20
N THR A 107 0.52 -18.38 -12.27
CA THR A 107 1.43 -18.53 -11.12
C THR A 107 1.94 -17.17 -10.65
N LEU A 108 2.30 -16.29 -11.59
CA LEU A 108 2.71 -14.92 -11.28
C LEU A 108 1.59 -14.13 -10.59
N ASN A 109 0.33 -14.29 -11.02
CA ASN A 109 -0.82 -13.67 -10.35
C ASN A 109 -0.92 -14.12 -8.89
N TYR A 110 -0.86 -15.43 -8.63
CA TYR A 110 -0.92 -15.96 -7.27
C TYR A 110 0.23 -15.44 -6.41
N LEU A 111 1.45 -15.41 -6.95
CA LEU A 111 2.61 -14.90 -6.22
C LEU A 111 2.48 -13.40 -5.93
N SER A 112 2.07 -12.60 -6.90
CA SER A 112 1.83 -11.16 -6.73
C SER A 112 0.76 -10.89 -5.66
N TYR A 113 -0.35 -11.63 -5.68
CA TYR A 113 -1.40 -11.54 -4.66
C TYR A 113 -0.92 -12.01 -3.28
N ALA A 114 -0.12 -13.08 -3.21
CA ALA A 114 0.44 -13.57 -1.96
C ALA A 114 1.40 -12.55 -1.33
N LEU A 115 2.31 -11.96 -2.11
CA LEU A 115 3.23 -10.92 -1.64
C LEU A 115 2.49 -9.67 -1.17
N PHE A 116 1.47 -9.24 -1.92
CA PHE A 116 0.61 -8.13 -1.51
C PHE A 116 -0.19 -8.44 -0.24
N GLY A 117 -0.77 -9.64 -0.14
CA GLY A 117 -1.50 -10.11 1.05
C GLY A 117 -0.60 -10.18 2.28
N LEU A 118 0.61 -10.73 2.13
CA LEU A 118 1.63 -10.76 3.19
C LEU A 118 2.02 -9.35 3.63
N SER A 119 2.15 -8.41 2.68
CA SER A 119 2.41 -7.01 2.98
C SER A 119 1.26 -6.36 3.74
N CYS A 120 0.00 -6.66 3.38
CA CYS A 120 -1.18 -6.19 4.12
C CYS A 120 -1.20 -6.73 5.56
N VAL A 121 -0.83 -8.00 5.77
CA VAL A 121 -0.67 -8.58 7.11
C VAL A 121 0.46 -7.88 7.88
N GLY A 122 1.60 -7.62 7.23
CA GLY A 122 2.70 -6.85 7.80
C GLY A 122 2.27 -5.43 8.22
N ILE A 123 1.48 -4.75 7.39
CA ILE A 123 0.95 -3.41 7.67
C ILE A 123 -0.10 -3.44 8.80
N LEU A 124 -0.95 -4.48 8.85
CA LEU A 124 -1.88 -4.71 9.96
C LEU A 124 -1.10 -4.87 11.28
N LEU A 125 -0.10 -5.75 11.30
CA LEU A 125 0.74 -5.95 12.48
C LEU A 125 1.49 -4.68 12.86
N LEU A 126 2.09 -3.98 11.89
CA LEU A 126 2.73 -2.68 12.11
C LEU A 126 1.74 -1.71 12.76
N GLY A 127 0.51 -1.62 12.25
CA GLY A 127 -0.49 -0.69 12.75
C GLY A 127 -1.07 -1.04 14.12
N LEU A 128 -1.12 -2.32 14.49
CA LEU A 128 -1.55 -2.76 15.84
C LEU A 128 -0.39 -2.65 16.86
N LEU A 129 0.85 -2.89 16.43
CA LEU A 129 2.04 -2.92 17.28
C LEU A 129 2.76 -1.57 17.37
N ALA A 130 2.41 -0.57 16.55
CA ALA A 130 3.03 0.75 16.62
C ALA A 130 2.84 1.41 18.00
N PRO A 131 3.85 2.11 18.57
CA PRO A 131 3.77 2.68 19.93
C PRO A 131 2.62 3.67 20.14
N ARG A 132 2.18 4.31 19.06
CA ARG A 132 1.05 5.23 19.00
C ARG A 132 0.19 4.90 17.78
N ARG A 133 -1.10 5.26 17.80
CA ARG A 133 -2.00 4.98 16.67
C ARG A 133 -1.45 5.59 15.37
N PRO A 134 -1.20 4.77 14.34
CA PRO A 134 -0.77 5.29 13.05
C PRO A 134 -1.90 6.10 12.40
N ARG A 135 -1.54 7.11 11.60
CA ARG A 135 -2.51 7.90 10.84
C ARG A 135 -3.03 7.10 9.65
N ILE A 136 -4.29 7.32 9.27
CA ILE A 136 -4.91 6.61 8.14
C ILE A 136 -4.14 6.89 6.84
N SER A 137 -3.67 8.12 6.64
CA SER A 137 -2.85 8.51 5.48
C SER A 137 -1.56 7.70 5.38
N GLN A 138 -0.84 7.49 6.48
CA GLN A 138 0.39 6.70 6.52
C GLN A 138 0.12 5.24 6.15
N LEU A 139 -0.88 4.61 6.76
CA LEU A 139 -1.26 3.23 6.45
C LEU A 139 -1.75 3.07 5.00
N ALA A 140 -2.55 4.02 4.51
CA ALA A 140 -3.01 4.01 3.12
C ALA A 140 -1.87 4.13 2.12
N PHE A 141 -0.90 5.01 2.39
CA PHE A 141 0.32 5.10 1.60
C PHE A 141 1.05 3.75 1.55
N LEU A 142 1.26 3.09 2.69
CA LEU A 142 1.94 1.78 2.74
C LEU A 142 1.20 0.72 1.92
N VAL A 143 -0.14 0.62 2.06
CA VAL A 143 -0.91 -0.39 1.32
C VAL A 143 -0.82 -0.14 -0.19
N VAL A 144 -1.00 1.10 -0.64
CA VAL A 144 -0.93 1.42 -2.07
C VAL A 144 0.50 1.23 -2.61
N ALA A 145 1.52 1.65 -1.87
CA ALA A 145 2.91 1.43 -2.26
C ALA A 145 3.27 -0.06 -2.34
N ALA A 146 2.85 -0.88 -1.37
CA ALA A 146 3.02 -2.34 -1.40
C ALA A 146 2.34 -2.97 -2.61
N PHE A 147 1.12 -2.53 -2.94
CA PHE A 147 0.44 -2.96 -4.16
C PHE A 147 1.29 -2.66 -5.40
N LEU A 148 1.83 -1.44 -5.54
CA LEU A 148 2.62 -1.06 -6.72
C LEU A 148 3.95 -1.81 -6.82
N ILE A 149 4.62 -2.05 -5.69
CA ILE A 149 5.88 -2.80 -5.64
C ILE A 149 5.69 -4.25 -6.11
N PHE A 150 4.61 -4.91 -5.68
CA PHE A 150 4.41 -6.35 -5.94
C PHE A 150 3.47 -6.67 -7.11
N SER A 151 2.70 -5.70 -7.60
CA SER A 151 1.81 -5.87 -8.75
C SER A 151 2.61 -6.15 -10.03
N LYS A 152 2.13 -7.08 -10.86
CA LYS A 152 2.62 -7.28 -12.23
C LYS A 152 2.22 -6.15 -13.20
N VAL A 153 1.35 -5.25 -12.75
CA VAL A 153 0.81 -4.12 -13.52
C VAL A 153 1.13 -2.83 -12.78
N TRP A 154 1.93 -1.96 -13.40
CA TRP A 154 2.22 -0.62 -12.88
C TRP A 154 2.12 0.40 -14.02
N SER A 155 0.89 0.85 -14.27
CA SER A 155 0.64 1.92 -15.23
C SER A 155 1.18 3.26 -14.70
N GLN A 156 1.67 4.13 -15.59
CA GLN A 156 2.19 5.46 -15.24
C GLN A 156 1.23 6.24 -14.35
N GLN A 157 -0.07 6.21 -14.66
CA GLN A 157 -1.11 6.90 -13.91
C GLN A 157 -1.24 6.43 -12.44
N TYR A 158 -0.71 5.26 -12.07
CA TYR A 158 -0.80 4.74 -10.70
C TYR A 158 0.09 5.54 -9.74
N VAL A 159 1.12 6.24 -10.25
CA VAL A 159 1.93 7.18 -9.46
C VAL A 159 1.08 8.25 -8.78
N LEU A 160 0.00 8.67 -9.45
CA LEU A 160 -0.89 9.72 -8.98
C LEU A 160 -1.68 9.29 -7.74
N TRP A 161 -1.79 7.98 -7.47
CA TRP A 161 -2.43 7.47 -6.26
C TRP A 161 -1.57 7.72 -5.03
N LEU A 162 -0.24 7.66 -5.18
CA LEU A 162 0.70 7.90 -4.09
C LEU A 162 0.82 9.38 -3.74
N LEU A 163 0.64 10.28 -4.72
CA LEU A 163 0.90 11.71 -4.56
C LEU A 163 0.10 12.39 -3.42
N PRO A 164 -1.24 12.26 -3.32
CA PRO A 164 -1.97 12.82 -2.18
C PRO A 164 -1.65 12.07 -0.88
N LEU A 165 -1.41 10.76 -0.95
CA LEU A 165 -1.13 9.94 0.22
C LEU A 165 0.21 10.30 0.86
N ILE A 166 1.27 10.50 0.06
CA ILE A 166 2.59 10.87 0.59
C ILE A 166 2.59 12.31 1.12
N ALA A 167 1.86 13.22 0.48
CA ALA A 167 1.71 14.60 0.96
C ALA A 167 1.08 14.64 2.37
N LEU A 168 0.09 13.78 2.61
CA LEU A 168 -0.56 13.65 3.93
C LEU A 168 0.27 12.81 4.91
N ALA A 169 0.85 11.70 4.46
CA ALA A 169 1.59 10.78 5.31
C ALA A 169 2.91 11.36 5.81
N ARG A 170 3.65 12.06 4.93
CA ARG A 170 5.01 12.53 5.20
C ARG A 170 5.29 13.86 4.47
N PRO A 171 4.95 15.02 5.06
CA PRO A 171 5.17 16.34 4.48
C PRO A 171 6.65 16.79 4.53
N LYS A 172 7.58 15.91 4.12
CA LYS A 172 9.04 16.15 4.13
C LYS A 172 9.58 16.03 2.71
N TRP A 173 10.10 17.14 2.19
CA TRP A 173 10.48 17.28 0.79
C TRP A 173 11.61 16.36 0.32
N GLY A 174 12.63 16.08 1.14
CA GLY A 174 13.86 15.41 0.66
C GLY A 174 13.64 14.13 -0.14
N ALA A 175 13.00 13.12 0.46
CA ALA A 175 12.72 11.85 -0.22
C ALA A 175 11.62 11.97 -1.29
N VAL A 176 10.68 12.92 -1.12
CA VAL A 176 9.62 13.18 -2.10
C VAL A 176 10.19 13.76 -3.39
N ILE A 177 11.16 14.69 -3.30
CA ILE A 177 11.86 15.24 -4.47
C ILE A 177 12.66 14.14 -5.18
N ALA A 178 13.39 13.30 -4.45
CA ALA A 178 14.13 12.19 -5.03
C ALA A 178 13.20 11.21 -5.78
N TRP A 179 12.05 10.88 -5.19
CA TRP A 179 11.02 10.08 -5.87
C TRP A 179 10.44 10.77 -7.10
N SER A 180 10.09 12.06 -7.00
CA SER A 180 9.59 12.84 -8.15
C SER A 180 10.57 12.86 -9.31
N LEU A 181 11.87 13.02 -9.04
CA LEU A 181 12.91 12.97 -10.07
C LEU A 181 13.00 11.57 -10.71
N ALA A 182 12.91 10.51 -9.90
CA ALA A 182 12.89 9.14 -10.41
C ALA A 182 11.65 8.85 -11.28
N GLU A 183 10.48 9.36 -10.90
CA GLU A 183 9.24 9.22 -11.68
C GLU A 183 9.29 10.02 -12.99
N VAL A 184 9.85 11.23 -12.98
CA VAL A 184 10.06 12.01 -14.22
C VAL A 184 11.08 11.33 -15.14
N ALA A 185 12.18 10.80 -14.59
CA ALA A 185 13.17 10.04 -15.36
C ALA A 185 12.55 8.78 -15.97
N TYR A 186 11.75 8.04 -15.19
CA TYR A 186 11.03 6.88 -15.68
C TYR A 186 9.98 7.24 -16.74
N LEU A 187 9.26 8.36 -16.57
CA LEU A 187 8.30 8.84 -17.57
C LEU A 187 9.00 9.15 -18.90
N ALA A 188 10.15 9.83 -18.86
CA ALA A 188 10.96 10.10 -20.04
C ALA A 188 11.45 8.80 -20.70
N ALA A 189 11.96 7.85 -19.89
CA ALA A 189 12.41 6.55 -20.38
C ALA A 189 11.28 5.74 -21.01
N PHE A 190 10.07 5.79 -20.42
CA PHE A 190 8.89 5.11 -20.95
C PHE A 190 8.46 5.63 -22.32
N TYR A 191 8.44 6.95 -22.52
CA TYR A 191 8.12 7.49 -23.84
C TYR A 191 9.25 7.23 -24.85
N ALA A 192 10.51 7.20 -24.42
CA ALA A 192 11.62 6.79 -25.27
C ALA A 192 11.48 5.32 -25.72
N GLU A 193 11.11 4.42 -24.81
CA GLU A 193 10.81 3.01 -25.10
C GLU A 193 9.60 2.86 -26.03
N LEU A 194 8.55 3.67 -25.83
CA LEU A 194 7.35 3.67 -26.66
C LEU A 194 7.65 4.10 -28.11
N ILE A 195 8.51 5.11 -28.30
CA ILE A 195 9.01 5.50 -29.63
C ILE A 195 9.90 4.39 -30.21
N GLY A 196 10.71 3.74 -29.35
CA GLY A 196 11.49 2.54 -29.63
C GLY A 196 10.66 1.43 -30.27
N ALA A 197 9.53 1.10 -29.64
CA ALA A 197 8.58 0.11 -30.14
C ALA A 197 7.96 0.49 -31.50
N GLY A 198 7.99 1.77 -31.88
CA GLY A 198 7.62 2.26 -33.20
C GLY A 198 8.68 2.09 -34.29
N GLY A 199 9.81 1.42 -33.99
CA GLY A 199 10.86 1.06 -34.96
C GLY A 199 12.12 1.94 -34.92
N LYS A 200 12.23 2.88 -33.97
CA LYS A 200 13.43 3.70 -33.75
C LYS A 200 13.89 3.61 -32.30
N THR A 201 14.82 2.72 -32.01
CA THR A 201 15.41 2.60 -30.66
C THR A 201 16.02 3.93 -30.22
N VAL A 202 15.42 4.53 -29.19
CA VAL A 202 15.87 5.83 -28.64
C VAL A 202 16.85 5.64 -27.49
N ILE A 203 16.61 4.64 -26.64
CA ILE A 203 17.47 4.30 -25.50
C ILE A 203 17.71 2.79 -25.44
N PRO A 204 18.84 2.33 -24.86
CA PRO A 204 19.05 0.93 -24.54
C PRO A 204 18.08 0.43 -23.46
N GLU A 205 17.65 -0.83 -23.53
CA GLU A 205 16.76 -1.46 -22.54
C GLU A 205 17.33 -1.34 -21.10
N GLY A 206 18.66 -1.44 -20.95
CA GLY A 206 19.32 -1.27 -19.66
C GLY A 206 19.11 0.12 -19.03
N THR A 207 19.02 1.18 -19.85
CA THR A 207 18.72 2.53 -19.37
C THR A 207 17.27 2.62 -18.89
N PHE A 208 16.34 1.99 -19.61
CA PHE A 208 14.94 1.89 -19.19
C PHE A 208 14.79 1.11 -17.87
N VAL A 209 15.51 -0.01 -17.72
CA VAL A 209 15.55 -0.81 -16.50
C VAL A 209 16.16 -0.05 -15.33
N LEU A 210 17.22 0.74 -15.59
CA LEU A 210 17.82 1.59 -14.56
C LEU A 210 16.81 2.64 -14.04
N ALA A 211 16.10 3.32 -14.95
CA ALA A 211 15.05 4.27 -14.57
C ALA A 211 13.91 3.58 -13.78
N SER A 212 13.50 2.39 -14.23
CA SER A 212 12.51 1.56 -13.53
C SER A 212 12.98 1.15 -12.13
N THR A 213 14.26 0.82 -11.99
CA THR A 213 14.88 0.45 -10.71
C THR A 213 14.92 1.65 -9.76
N PHE A 214 15.30 2.84 -10.23
CA PHE A 214 15.25 4.05 -9.42
C PHE A 214 13.84 4.37 -8.93
N ARG A 215 12.84 4.23 -9.81
CA ARG A 215 11.43 4.36 -9.44
C ARG A 215 11.05 3.40 -8.31
N LEU A 216 11.34 2.10 -8.49
CA LEU A 216 11.03 1.07 -7.50
C LEU A 216 11.71 1.34 -6.16
N VAL A 217 13.01 1.64 -6.19
CA VAL A 217 13.83 1.89 -5.00
C VAL A 217 13.33 3.13 -4.25
N THR A 218 13.01 4.22 -4.94
CA THR A 218 12.52 5.43 -4.28
C THR A 218 11.16 5.22 -3.62
N VAL A 219 10.24 4.46 -4.24
CA VAL A 219 8.98 4.06 -3.59
C VAL A 219 9.23 3.15 -2.38
N ALA A 220 10.14 2.19 -2.48
CA ALA A 220 10.51 1.32 -1.36
C ALA A 220 11.15 2.10 -0.19
N VAL A 221 11.99 3.11 -0.50
CA VAL A 221 12.57 4.01 0.50
C VAL A 221 11.47 4.84 1.17
N LEU A 222 10.53 5.41 0.42
CA LEU A 222 9.39 6.13 0.99
C LEU A 222 8.53 5.21 1.87
N PHE A 223 8.26 3.99 1.43
CA PHE A 223 7.56 2.96 2.21
C PHE A 223 8.25 2.74 3.55
N PHE A 224 9.57 2.50 3.52
CA PHE A 224 10.36 2.30 4.74
C PHE A 224 10.36 3.53 5.66
N LEU A 225 10.50 4.74 5.10
CA LEU A 225 10.51 5.97 5.87
C LEU A 225 9.16 6.21 6.57
N VAL A 226 8.04 5.96 5.90
CA VAL A 226 6.71 6.07 6.50
C VAL A 226 6.50 5.00 7.57
N ALA A 227 6.91 3.75 7.31
CA ALA A 227 6.84 2.68 8.31
C ALA A 227 7.70 2.99 9.55
N ARG A 228 8.88 3.59 9.35
CA ARG A 228 9.76 4.06 10.43
C ARG A 228 9.09 5.17 11.25
N GLU A 229 8.41 6.11 10.63
CA GLU A 229 7.68 7.20 11.32
C GLU A 229 6.47 6.68 12.11
N ILE A 230 5.81 5.62 11.63
CA ILE A 230 4.80 4.90 12.42
C ILE A 230 5.42 4.27 13.68
N TRP A 231 6.61 3.67 13.56
CA TRP A 231 7.30 3.04 14.70
C TRP A 231 7.95 4.04 15.65
N ARG A 232 8.27 5.24 15.15
CA ARG A 232 8.91 6.34 15.89
C ARG A 232 8.02 7.58 15.82
N PRO A 233 6.96 7.64 16.66
CA PRO A 233 5.97 8.72 16.61
C PRO A 233 6.57 10.12 16.78
N GLU A 234 7.75 10.24 17.40
CA GLU A 234 8.50 11.49 17.53
C GLU A 234 8.93 12.11 16.20
N LEU A 235 8.97 11.31 15.12
CA LEU A 235 9.29 11.75 13.76
C LEU A 235 8.05 12.18 12.95
N ASP A 236 6.84 12.06 13.51
CA ASP A 236 5.60 12.43 12.84
C ASP A 236 5.34 13.94 12.93
N ASP A 237 5.80 14.68 11.92
CA ASP A 237 5.66 16.13 11.86
C ASP A 237 4.20 16.59 11.84
N VAL A 238 3.29 15.82 11.23
CA VAL A 238 1.87 16.20 11.18
C VAL A 238 1.30 16.22 12.60
N ARG A 239 1.46 15.16 13.37
CA ARG A 239 0.99 15.16 14.76
C ARG A 239 1.65 16.27 15.57
N ARG A 240 2.95 16.55 15.38
CA ARG A 240 3.64 17.64 16.06
C ARG A 240 3.04 19.02 15.74
N SER A 241 2.69 19.27 14.49
CA SER A 241 2.05 20.52 14.07
C SER A 241 0.60 20.66 14.55
N TYR A 242 -0.08 19.55 14.83
CA TYR A 242 -1.47 19.52 15.34
C TYR A 242 -1.55 19.27 16.86
N GLY A 243 -0.52 19.63 17.63
CA GLY A 243 -0.55 19.52 19.10
C GLY A 243 -0.66 18.09 19.63
N GLY A 244 -0.20 17.10 18.87
CA GLY A 244 -0.29 15.67 19.17
C GLY A 244 -1.56 14.99 18.68
N ALA A 245 -2.55 15.74 18.21
CA ALA A 245 -3.80 15.22 17.66
C ALA A 245 -3.60 14.59 16.27
N ASP A 246 -4.47 13.64 15.94
CA ASP A 246 -4.52 13.00 14.63
C ASP A 246 -5.61 13.66 13.77
N PRO A 247 -5.25 14.50 12.77
CA PRO A 247 -6.24 15.15 11.93
C PRO A 247 -7.03 14.16 11.05
N ASP A 248 -6.51 12.96 10.83
CA ASP A 248 -7.13 11.96 9.95
C ASP A 248 -8.14 11.08 10.70
N ALA A 249 -8.13 11.09 12.03
CA ALA A 249 -8.84 10.10 12.83
C ALA A 249 -10.36 10.23 12.78
N GLY A 250 -10.91 11.45 12.66
CA GLY A 250 -12.34 11.70 12.57
C GLY A 250 -13.17 10.92 13.61
N LYS A 251 -14.17 10.16 13.17
CA LYS A 251 -15.03 9.33 14.05
C LYS A 251 -14.30 8.16 14.73
N LEU A 252 -13.08 7.86 14.33
CA LEU A 252 -12.23 6.85 14.96
C LEU A 252 -11.37 7.46 16.08
N ASP A 253 -11.42 8.77 16.31
CA ASP A 253 -10.61 9.42 17.33
C ASP A 253 -11.06 9.14 18.77
N GLY A 254 -10.11 8.95 19.69
CA GLY A 254 -10.32 8.60 21.11
C GLY A 254 -9.51 7.39 21.56
N PRO A 255 -9.76 6.89 22.79
CA PRO A 255 -8.87 5.94 23.47
C PRO A 255 -8.79 4.61 22.73
N GLU A 256 -7.64 3.93 22.90
CA GLU A 256 -7.45 2.61 22.34
C GLU A 256 -8.31 1.55 23.03
N ALA A 257 -8.60 0.47 22.30
CA ALA A 257 -9.37 -0.64 22.83
C ALA A 257 -8.54 -1.41 23.87
N PRO A 258 -9.12 -1.79 25.03
CA PRO A 258 -8.37 -2.47 26.11
C PRO A 258 -7.68 -3.78 25.70
N TRP A 259 -8.26 -4.53 24.74
CA TRP A 259 -7.67 -5.78 24.25
C TRP A 259 -6.29 -5.58 23.62
N LEU A 260 -6.01 -4.37 23.10
CA LEU A 260 -4.76 -4.06 22.43
C LEU A 260 -3.57 -4.13 23.39
N THR A 261 -3.75 -3.74 24.65
CA THR A 261 -2.69 -3.83 25.67
C THR A 261 -2.26 -5.28 25.87
N GLY A 262 -3.22 -6.21 25.95
CA GLY A 262 -2.93 -7.64 26.04
C GLY A 262 -2.27 -8.19 24.77
N PHE A 263 -2.75 -7.79 23.59
CA PHE A 263 -2.15 -8.17 22.31
C PHE A 263 -0.70 -7.70 22.18
N ARG A 264 -0.41 -6.45 22.55
CA ARG A 264 0.97 -5.92 22.60
C ARG A 264 1.84 -6.66 23.61
N GLY A 265 1.28 -7.00 24.77
CA GLY A 265 1.94 -7.80 25.81
C GLY A 265 2.36 -9.19 25.31
N TYR A 266 1.54 -9.86 24.48
CA TYR A 266 1.90 -11.13 23.84
C TYR A 266 3.16 -11.01 22.97
N PHE A 267 3.35 -9.87 22.30
CA PHE A 267 4.56 -9.55 21.54
C PHE A 267 5.69 -8.93 22.38
N ARG A 268 5.61 -9.00 23.72
CA ARG A 268 6.57 -8.41 24.67
C ARG A 268 6.75 -6.90 24.50
N MET A 269 5.71 -6.20 24.07
CA MET A 269 5.69 -4.75 23.96
C MET A 269 4.92 -4.12 25.13
N GLY A 270 5.39 -2.97 25.59
CA GLY A 270 4.68 -2.18 26.59
C GLY A 270 3.34 -1.62 26.06
N PRO A 271 2.50 -1.07 26.96
CA PRO A 271 1.27 -0.40 26.57
C PRO A 271 1.55 0.72 25.56
N SER A 272 0.56 1.01 24.71
CA SER A 272 0.68 2.15 23.80
C SER A 272 0.64 3.47 24.56
N GLN A 273 1.20 4.52 23.97
CA GLN A 273 1.08 5.89 24.46
C GLN A 273 -0.37 6.39 24.57
N GLU A 274 -1.31 5.75 23.85
CA GLU A 274 -2.75 6.10 23.85
C GLU A 274 -3.61 5.03 24.57
N ALA A 275 -2.98 4.14 25.34
CA ALA A 275 -3.69 3.15 26.15
C ALA A 275 -4.58 3.85 27.21
N PRO A 276 -5.77 3.31 27.52
CA PRO A 276 -6.59 3.83 28.61
C PRO A 276 -5.79 3.80 29.92
N VAL A 277 -5.82 4.91 30.67
CA VAL A 277 -5.32 4.93 32.04
C VAL A 277 -6.24 4.02 32.86
N LEU A 278 -5.74 2.87 33.30
CA LEU A 278 -6.46 2.03 34.26
C LEU A 278 -6.57 2.82 35.57
N PRO A 279 -7.73 2.85 36.23
CA PRO A 279 -7.82 3.43 37.57
C PRO A 279 -6.83 2.70 38.48
N ASP A 280 -6.02 3.46 39.22
CA ASP A 280 -5.07 2.91 40.19
C ASP A 280 -5.79 1.90 41.07
N GLU A 281 -5.20 0.70 41.24
CA GLU A 281 -5.67 -0.23 42.26
C GLU A 281 -5.67 0.51 43.61
N PRO A 282 -6.76 0.47 44.40
CA PRO A 282 -6.75 1.10 45.70
C PRO A 282 -5.62 0.50 46.51
N SER A 283 -4.67 1.37 46.90
CA SER A 283 -3.57 1.03 47.80
C SER A 283 -4.12 0.21 48.97
N PRO A 284 -3.54 -0.95 49.31
CA PRO A 284 -4.04 -1.76 50.42
C PRO A 284 -4.01 -0.87 51.65
N ALA A 285 -5.20 -0.51 52.13
CA ALA A 285 -5.37 0.33 53.30
C ALA A 285 -4.48 -0.24 54.41
N VAL A 286 -3.54 0.58 54.87
CA VAL A 286 -2.73 0.31 56.04
C VAL A 286 -3.72 0.03 57.18
N GLN A 287 -3.92 -1.25 57.48
CA GLN A 287 -4.65 -1.68 58.66
C GLN A 287 -3.78 -1.30 59.87
N LEU A 288 -3.97 -0.09 60.38
CA LEU A 288 -3.56 0.28 61.71
C LEU A 288 -4.38 -0.57 62.69
N ARG A 289 -3.74 -1.56 63.30
CA ARG A 289 -4.17 -2.17 64.55
C ARG A 289 -3.33 -1.64 65.69
#